data_AF-A0A842ULA0-F1
#
_entry.id   AF-A0A842ULA0-F1
#
_cell.length_a   1.000
_cell.length_b   1.000
_cell.length_c   1.000
_cell.angle_alpha   90.00
_cell.angle_beta   90.00
_cell.angle_gamma   90.00
#
_symmetry.space_group_name_H-M   'P 1'
#
loop_
_entity.id
_entity.type
_entity.pdbx_description
1 polymer ?
#
loop_
_entity_poly.entity_id
_entity_poly.type
_entity_poly.pdbx_seq_one_letter_code
_entity_poly.pdbx_strand_id
1 'polypeptide(L)'
;MKILVETPKYSFKKYRKKRRGYAVDLVSPIPTPFNYGIILNTKADDGLPQDAIILGEKQPQGRELEAEKLGVACFTDEGIQDNKIIVSTKKRVDWQDKIKINLFFHVYSLYKKIVGLTTKGRIPDTRFEGIIFEGA
;
A
#
# COMPACT_ATOMS: atom_id res chain seq x y z
N MET A 1 -5.12 -12.10 -10.35
CA MET A 1 -3.84 -12.26 -9.61
C MET A 1 -4.11 -12.70 -8.18
N LYS A 2 -3.24 -13.53 -7.59
CA LYS A 2 -3.37 -13.98 -6.19
C LYS A 2 -2.71 -13.00 -5.24
N ILE A 3 -3.42 -12.61 -4.19
CA ILE A 3 -2.99 -11.59 -3.25
C ILE A 3 -3.16 -12.11 -1.83
N LEU A 4 -2.13 -11.94 -1.01
CA LEU A 4 -2.17 -12.23 0.41
C LEU A 4 -2.41 -10.94 1.19
N VAL A 5 -3.50 -10.87 1.94
CA VAL A 5 -3.80 -9.73 2.82
C VAL A 5 -2.86 -9.75 4.02
N GLU A 6 -2.09 -8.69 4.20
CA GLU A 6 -1.21 -8.51 5.35
C GLU A 6 -1.81 -7.55 6.37
N THR A 7 -2.40 -6.44 5.91
CA THR A 7 -2.97 -5.42 6.78
C THR A 7 -4.44 -5.22 6.47
N PRO A 8 -5.35 -5.56 7.39
CA PRO A 8 -6.77 -5.29 7.24
C PRO A 8 -7.06 -3.79 7.14
N LYS A 9 -8.09 -3.45 6.36
CA LYS A 9 -8.67 -2.11 6.32
C LYS A 9 -9.01 -1.61 7.73
N TYR A 10 -8.75 -0.33 7.94
CA TYR A 10 -8.87 0.41 9.21
C TYR A 10 -7.86 0.02 10.30
N SER A 11 -6.79 -0.70 9.95
CA SER A 11 -5.68 -0.94 10.88
C SER A 11 -4.79 0.29 11.05
N PHE A 12 -4.39 0.59 12.29
CA PHE A 12 -3.33 1.56 12.62
C PHE A 12 -1.92 0.96 12.48
N LYS A 13 -1.82 -0.36 12.29
CA LYS A 13 -0.55 -1.09 12.18
C LYS A 13 -0.43 -1.62 10.76
N LYS A 14 0.67 -1.28 10.08
CA LYS A 14 1.10 -1.95 8.85
C LYS A 14 1.82 -3.23 9.26
N TYR A 15 1.40 -4.35 8.70
CA TYR A 15 2.01 -5.65 8.93
C TYR A 15 2.77 -6.11 7.70
N ARG A 16 3.79 -6.94 7.93
CA ARG A 16 4.52 -7.67 6.90
C ARG A 16 4.55 -9.15 7.24
N LYS A 17 4.31 -10.01 6.26
CA LYS A 17 4.41 -11.45 6.36
C LYS A 17 5.87 -11.83 6.66
N LYS A 18 6.04 -12.68 7.66
CA LYS A 18 7.32 -13.33 7.98
C LYS A 18 7.16 -14.84 7.87
N ARG A 19 8.27 -15.58 7.98
CA ARG A 19 8.27 -17.05 7.96
C ARG A 19 7.28 -17.65 8.97
N ARG A 20 7.10 -17.01 10.12
CA ARG A 20 6.11 -17.36 11.14
C ARG A 20 5.28 -16.12 11.48
N GLY A 21 4.00 -16.13 11.14
CA GLY A 21 3.07 -15.04 11.45
C GLY A 21 3.33 -13.73 10.68
N TYR A 22 3.03 -12.62 11.35
CA TYR A 22 3.10 -11.24 10.83
C TYR A 22 3.83 -10.34 11.82
N ALA A 23 4.72 -9.50 11.32
CA ALA A 23 5.42 -8.50 12.12
C ALA A 23 4.84 -7.10 11.84
N VAL A 24 4.80 -6.24 12.85
CA VAL A 24 4.44 -4.82 12.66
C VAL A 24 5.64 -4.11 12.03
N ASP A 25 5.42 -3.53 10.84
CA ASP A 25 6.41 -2.78 10.06
C ASP A 25 6.34 -1.28 10.38
N LEU A 26 5.12 -0.78 10.63
CA LEU A 26 4.88 0.62 10.93
C LEU A 26 3.63 0.77 11.80
N VAL A 27 3.68 1.67 12.78
CA VAL A 27 2.49 2.16 13.49
C VAL A 27 2.17 3.55 12.96
N SER A 28 1.01 3.70 12.35
CA SER A 28 0.53 4.98 11.82
C SER A 28 -0.41 5.65 12.82
N PRO A 29 -0.38 6.99 12.94
CA PRO A 29 -1.36 7.73 13.75
C PRO A 29 -2.76 7.74 13.12
N ILE A 30 -2.89 7.36 11.84
CA ILE A 30 -4.16 7.26 11.13
C ILE A 30 -4.37 5.85 10.60
N PRO A 31 -5.61 5.32 10.62
CA PRO A 31 -5.86 3.98 10.12
C PRO A 31 -5.81 3.95 8.60
N THR A 32 -5.36 2.83 8.03
CA THR A 32 -5.38 2.68 6.58
C THR A 32 -6.81 2.57 6.02
N PRO A 33 -7.18 3.29 4.94
CA PRO A 33 -8.54 3.24 4.39
C PRO A 33 -8.83 1.99 3.54
N PHE A 34 -7.83 1.16 3.28
CA PHE A 34 -7.90 -0.02 2.38
C PHE A 34 -7.21 -1.22 3.03
N ASN A 35 -7.42 -2.42 2.48
CA ASN A 35 -6.57 -3.53 2.87
C ASN A 35 -5.23 -3.43 2.11
N TYR A 36 -4.14 -3.83 2.76
CA TYR A 36 -2.83 -3.96 2.13
C TYR A 36 -2.39 -5.41 2.12
N GLY A 37 -1.60 -5.76 1.11
CA GLY A 37 -1.02 -7.07 0.99
C GLY A 37 0.08 -7.12 -0.05
N ILE A 38 0.44 -8.34 -0.42
CA ILE A 38 1.44 -8.62 -1.46
C ILE A 38 0.83 -9.48 -2.56
N ILE A 39 1.30 -9.26 -3.79
CA ILE A 39 0.94 -10.12 -4.93
C ILE A 39 1.84 -11.36 -4.88
N LEU A 40 1.23 -12.52 -4.68
CA LEU A 40 1.94 -13.79 -4.64
C LEU A 40 2.56 -14.11 -6.01
N ASN A 41 3.72 -14.77 -5.99
CA ASN A 41 4.46 -15.19 -7.18
C ASN A 41 4.89 -14.02 -8.10
N THR A 42 5.11 -12.84 -7.52
CA THR A 42 5.72 -11.69 -8.21
C THR A 42 7.05 -11.31 -7.54
N LYS A 43 7.91 -10.63 -8.29
CA LYS A 43 9.11 -9.97 -7.78
C LYS A 43 9.10 -8.53 -8.29
N ALA A 44 9.19 -7.57 -7.37
CA ALA A 44 9.53 -6.19 -7.66
C ALA A 44 11.04 -6.07 -7.93
N ASP A 45 11.49 -4.87 -8.27
CA ASP A 45 12.89 -4.59 -8.64
C ASP A 45 13.90 -4.91 -7.52
N ASP A 46 13.43 -4.93 -6.27
CA ASP A 46 14.20 -5.30 -5.07
C ASP A 46 14.17 -6.81 -4.76
N GLY A 47 13.48 -7.60 -5.58
CA GLY A 47 13.29 -9.04 -5.40
C GLY A 47 12.25 -9.43 -4.35
N LEU A 48 11.57 -8.46 -3.72
CA LEU A 48 10.46 -8.68 -2.80
C LEU A 48 9.14 -8.81 -3.57
N PRO A 49 8.11 -9.45 -3.00
CA PRO A 49 6.77 -9.44 -3.59
C PRO A 49 6.24 -8.02 -3.77
N GLN A 50 5.57 -7.75 -4.89
CA GLN A 50 5.00 -6.44 -5.18
C GLN A 50 3.87 -6.10 -4.18
N ASP A 51 3.92 -4.89 -3.62
CA ASP A 51 2.89 -4.35 -2.74
C ASP A 51 1.55 -4.13 -3.48
N ALA A 52 0.45 -4.42 -2.79
CA ALA A 52 -0.91 -4.25 -3.29
C ALA A 52 -1.83 -3.49 -2.33
N ILE A 53 -2.63 -2.57 -2.89
CA ILE A 53 -3.75 -1.90 -2.24
C ILE A 53 -5.03 -2.56 -2.73
N ILE A 54 -5.78 -3.18 -1.82
CA ILE A 54 -6.97 -3.97 -2.13
C ILE A 54 -8.22 -3.18 -1.73
N LEU A 55 -8.94 -2.73 -2.76
CA LEU A 55 -10.18 -1.98 -2.61
C LEU A 55 -11.35 -2.88 -2.23
N GLY A 56 -12.34 -2.27 -1.58
CA GLY A 56 -13.57 -2.93 -1.13
C GLY A 56 -13.69 -3.10 0.38
N GLU A 57 -14.34 -4.20 0.77
CA GLU A 57 -14.66 -4.54 2.15
C GLU A 57 -13.41 -4.96 2.94
N LYS A 58 -13.48 -4.84 4.27
CA LYS A 58 -12.40 -5.28 5.16
C LYS A 58 -12.18 -6.79 5.02
N GLN A 59 -10.93 -7.17 4.82
CA GLN A 59 -10.49 -8.56 4.72
C GLN A 59 -9.66 -8.94 5.95
N PRO A 60 -9.77 -10.18 6.46
CA PRO A 60 -8.93 -10.64 7.56
C PRO A 60 -7.47 -10.80 7.13
N GLN A 61 -6.55 -10.58 8.07
CA GLN A 61 -5.11 -10.82 7.87
C GLN A 61 -4.88 -12.30 7.53
N GLY A 62 -4.06 -12.56 6.52
CA GLY A 62 -3.76 -13.90 6.03
C GLY A 62 -4.76 -14.48 5.05
N ARG A 63 -5.83 -13.75 4.70
CA ARG A 63 -6.70 -14.15 3.61
C ARG A 63 -5.97 -14.07 2.28
N GLU A 64 -6.04 -15.14 1.50
CA GLU A 64 -5.70 -15.11 0.09
C GLU A 64 -6.95 -14.80 -0.74
N LEU A 65 -6.79 -13.97 -1.76
CA LEU A 65 -7.87 -13.57 -2.65
C LEU A 65 -7.38 -13.43 -4.07
N GLU A 66 -8.29 -13.68 -5.00
CA GLU A 66 -8.10 -13.34 -6.41
C GLU A 66 -8.69 -11.96 -6.66
N ALA A 67 -7.87 -11.07 -7.23
CA ALA A 67 -8.27 -9.74 -7.59
C ALA A 67 -7.72 -9.38 -8.97
N GLU A 68 -8.28 -8.32 -9.55
CA GLU A 68 -7.82 -7.76 -10.81
C GLU A 68 -7.09 -6.44 -10.57
N LYS A 69 -6.06 -6.18 -11.39
CA LYS A 69 -5.37 -4.91 -11.40
C LYS A 69 -6.29 -3.85 -11.98
N LEU A 70 -6.29 -2.69 -11.34
CA LEU A 70 -7.04 -1.51 -11.77
C LEU A 70 -6.11 -0.33 -12.00
N GLY A 71 -4.93 -0.31 -11.40
CA GLY A 71 -3.99 0.78 -11.55
C GLY A 71 -2.75 0.64 -10.68
N VAL A 72 -2.01 1.73 -10.56
CA VAL A 72 -0.78 1.84 -9.80
C VAL A 72 -0.76 3.18 -9.07
N ALA A 73 -0.56 3.13 -7.75
CA ALA A 73 -0.20 4.28 -6.95
C ALA A 73 1.32 4.48 -7.03
N CYS A 74 1.76 5.54 -7.70
CA CYS A 74 3.17 5.83 -7.93
C CYS A 74 3.76 6.50 -6.70
N PHE A 75 4.79 5.90 -6.11
CA PHE A 75 5.37 6.36 -4.85
C PHE A 75 6.88 6.16 -4.88
N THR A 76 7.61 7.17 -4.42
CA THR A 76 9.05 7.08 -4.17
C THR A 76 9.27 7.06 -2.67
N ASP A 77 10.09 6.14 -2.18
CA ASP A 77 10.48 6.03 -0.78
C ASP A 77 12.01 6.09 -0.64
N GLU A 78 12.52 7.15 -0.03
CA GLU A 78 13.96 7.42 0.10
C GLU A 78 14.73 7.34 -1.23
N GLY A 79 14.14 7.85 -2.31
CA GLY A 79 14.71 7.87 -3.66
C GLY A 79 14.53 6.57 -4.45
N ILE A 80 13.90 5.55 -3.87
CA ILE A 80 13.63 4.26 -4.51
C ILE A 80 12.17 4.18 -4.92
N GLN A 81 11.88 3.68 -6.13
CA GLN A 81 10.50 3.49 -6.58
C GLN A 81 9.83 2.36 -5.78
N ASP A 82 8.72 2.68 -5.11
CA ASP A 82 7.93 1.79 -4.25
C ASP A 82 6.46 1.80 -4.67
N ASN A 83 6.24 1.57 -5.96
CA ASN A 83 4.92 1.57 -6.58
C ASN A 83 3.99 0.54 -5.92
N LYS A 84 2.71 0.87 -5.78
CA LYS A 84 1.71 -0.02 -5.18
C LYS A 84 0.61 -0.33 -6.16
N ILE A 85 0.40 -1.63 -6.41
CA ILE A 85 -0.62 -2.06 -7.38
C ILE A 85 -1.99 -1.92 -6.74
N ILE A 86 -2.90 -1.23 -7.41
CA ILE A 86 -4.29 -1.08 -6.98
C ILE A 86 -5.09 -2.21 -7.58
N VAL A 87 -5.80 -2.95 -6.73
CA VAL A 87 -6.56 -4.15 -7.10
C VAL A 87 -7.94 -4.17 -6.47
N SER A 88 -8.88 -4.90 -7.07
CA SER A 88 -10.21 -5.13 -6.49
C SER A 88 -10.76 -6.50 -6.90
N THR A 89 -11.69 -7.00 -6.09
CA THR A 89 -12.50 -8.19 -6.41
C THR A 89 -13.74 -7.84 -7.25
N LYS A 90 -14.18 -6.57 -7.27
CA LYS A 90 -15.45 -6.13 -7.92
C LYS A 90 -15.25 -5.39 -9.26
N LYS A 91 -14.04 -5.39 -9.84
CA LYS A 91 -13.60 -4.73 -11.09
C LYS A 91 -13.81 -3.20 -11.23
N ARG A 92 -14.56 -2.54 -10.34
CA ARG A 92 -14.86 -1.10 -10.45
C ARG A 92 -14.14 -0.32 -9.36
N VAL A 93 -13.54 0.80 -9.75
CA VAL A 93 -13.02 1.85 -8.85
C VAL A 93 -14.05 2.96 -8.82
N ASP A 94 -14.51 3.37 -7.64
CA ASP A 94 -15.35 4.55 -7.53
C ASP A 94 -14.52 5.83 -7.34
N TRP A 95 -15.14 6.99 -7.53
CA TRP A 95 -14.49 8.29 -7.32
C TRP A 95 -13.98 8.48 -5.88
N GLN A 96 -14.66 7.89 -4.89
CA GLN A 96 -14.27 8.00 -3.49
C GLN A 96 -12.97 7.23 -3.22
N ASP A 97 -12.78 6.07 -3.85
CA ASP A 97 -11.53 5.30 -3.78
C ASP A 97 -10.37 6.12 -4.33
N LYS A 98 -10.56 6.80 -5.46
CA LYS A 98 -9.54 7.71 -6.03
C LYS A 98 -9.15 8.80 -5.05
N ILE A 99 -10.14 9.49 -4.44
CA ILE A 99 -9.89 10.51 -3.42
C ILE A 99 -9.15 9.91 -2.22
N LYS A 100 -9.63 8.79 -1.68
CA LYS A 100 -9.06 8.17 -0.48
C LYS A 100 -7.61 7.78 -0.71
N ILE A 101 -7.29 7.13 -1.83
CA ILE A 101 -5.92 6.77 -2.20
C ILE A 101 -5.06 8.02 -2.30
N ASN A 102 -5.51 9.02 -3.06
CA ASN A 102 -4.78 10.25 -3.26
C ASN A 102 -4.48 10.95 -1.92
N LEU A 103 -5.50 11.21 -1.11
CA LEU A 103 -5.36 11.87 0.19
C LEU A 103 -4.46 11.07 1.14
N PHE A 104 -4.66 9.75 1.22
CA PHE A 104 -3.87 8.90 2.10
C PHE A 104 -2.39 8.96 1.77
N PHE A 105 -2.00 8.83 0.50
CA PHE A 105 -0.58 8.83 0.13
C PHE A 105 0.09 10.19 0.23
N HIS A 106 -0.64 11.29 0.00
CA HIS A 106 -0.12 12.62 0.29
C HIS A 106 0.22 12.76 1.78
N VAL A 107 -0.72 12.43 2.67
CA VAL A 107 -0.50 12.47 4.12
C VAL A 107 0.60 11.49 4.55
N TYR A 108 0.62 10.28 3.99
CA TYR A 108 1.63 9.26 4.27
C TYR A 108 3.04 9.72 3.89
N SER A 109 3.20 10.37 2.73
CA SER A 109 4.50 10.92 2.31
C SER A 109 4.97 12.02 3.25
N LEU A 110 4.08 12.91 3.70
CA LEU A 110 4.40 13.94 4.68
C LEU A 110 4.80 13.34 6.03
N TYR A 111 4.04 12.33 6.50
CA TYR A 111 4.34 11.61 7.73
C TYR A 111 5.75 10.99 7.68
N LYS A 112 6.10 10.29 6.58
CA LYS A 112 7.44 9.72 6.41
C LYS A 112 8.53 10.78 6.36
N LYS A 113 8.28 11.94 5.75
CA LYS A 113 9.22 13.07 5.78
C LYS A 113 9.47 13.58 7.20
N ILE A 114 8.41 13.75 8.00
CA ILE A 114 8.51 14.17 9.40
C ILE A 114 9.29 13.12 10.21
N VAL A 115 8.96 11.84 10.08
CA VAL A 115 9.68 10.75 10.78
C VAL A 115 11.14 10.72 10.36
N GLY A 116 11.46 10.84 9.07
CA GLY A 116 12.84 10.90 8.60
C GLY A 116 13.60 12.09 9.16
N LEU A 117 12.97 13.26 9.22
CA LEU A 117 13.57 14.46 9.82
C LEU A 117 13.87 14.26 11.31
N THR A 118 12.94 13.69 12.08
CA THR A 118 13.11 13.51 13.53
C THR A 118 14.05 12.36 13.90
N THR A 119 14.10 11.29 13.10
CA THR A 119 14.89 10.09 13.41
C THR A 119 16.25 10.05 12.71
N LYS A 120 16.38 10.67 11.54
CA LYS A 120 17.61 10.65 10.71
C LYS A 120 18.23 12.04 10.53
N GLY A 121 17.59 13.10 11.02
CA GLY A 121 18.10 14.48 10.89
C GLY A 121 18.03 15.04 9.46
N ARG A 122 17.33 14.39 8.53
CA ARG A 122 17.19 14.82 7.14
C ARG A 122 15.79 14.54 6.61
N ILE A 123 15.33 15.36 5.67
CA ILE A 123 14.09 15.07 4.93
C ILE A 123 14.40 14.00 3.86
N PRO A 124 13.80 12.80 3.92
CA PRO A 124 13.98 11.79 2.89
C PRO A 124 13.33 12.20 1.57
N ASP A 125 13.89 11.70 0.46
CA ASP A 125 13.23 11.79 -0.85
C ASP A 125 12.06 10.80 -0.92
N THR A 126 10.97 11.15 -0.24
CA THR A 126 9.73 10.38 -0.22
C THR A 126 8.62 11.23 -0.81
N ARG A 127 7.91 10.73 -1.81
CA ARG A 127 6.83 11.48 -2.47
C ARG A 127 5.81 10.56 -3.09
N PHE A 128 4.57 11.03 -3.11
CA PHE A 128 3.51 10.42 -3.89
C PHE A 128 3.41 11.15 -5.23
N GLU A 129 3.52 10.40 -6.32
CA GLU A 129 3.64 10.95 -7.68
C GLU A 129 2.30 10.91 -8.44
N GLY A 130 1.30 10.24 -7.87
CA GLY A 130 -0.05 10.17 -8.41
C GLY A 130 -0.55 8.75 -8.63
N ILE A 131 -1.66 8.62 -9.35
CA ILE A 131 -2.30 7.35 -9.64
C ILE A 131 -2.45 7.20 -11.16
N ILE A 132 -2.05 6.04 -11.68
CA ILE A 132 -2.27 5.64 -13.06
C ILE A 132 -3.29 4.51 -13.04
N PHE A 133 -4.51 4.76 -13.54
CA PHE A 133 -5.53 3.71 -13.70
C PHE A 133 -5.46 3.11 -15.10
N GLU A 134 -5.71 1.80 -15.19
CA GLU A 134 -5.81 1.09 -16.46
C GLU A 134 -7.19 1.37 -17.09
N GLY A 135 -7.20 1.90 -18.32
CA GLY A 135 -8.43 2.16 -19.09
C GLY A 135 -9.20 3.44 -18.74
N ALA A 136 -8.49 4.50 -18.32
CA ALA A 136 -9.07 5.84 -18.21
C ALA A 136 -9.36 6.47 -19.59
#